data_AF-A0A920FNX0-F1
#
_entry.id   AF-A0A920FNX0-F1
#
_cell.length_a   1.000
_cell.length_b   1.000
_cell.length_c   1.000
_cell.angle_alpha   90.00
_cell.angle_beta   90.00
_cell.angle_gamma   90.00
#
_symmetry.space_group_name_H-M   'P 1'
#
loop_
_entity.id
_entity.type
_entity.pdbx_description
1 polymer ?
#
loop_
_entity_poly.entity_id
_entity_poly.type
_entity_poly.pdbx_seq_one_letter_code
_entity_poly.pdbx_strand_id
1 'polypeptide(L)'
;MGKPVRNDPKRSIRAPRGTELSCKSWLTEAPMRMLMNNLDPEVAERPEDLVVYGGIGRAARNWDCYDRIIETLKRLENHQSLLIQSGKPVGVSKLMRTHRGC
;
A
#
# COMPACT_ATOMS: atom_id res chain seq x y z
N MET A 1 2.17 -11.11 -21.46
CA MET A 1 2.36 -10.31 -20.24
C MET A 1 2.37 -8.84 -20.63
N GLY A 2 1.29 -8.11 -20.34
CA GLY A 2 1.20 -6.67 -20.65
C GLY A 2 2.20 -5.87 -19.82
N LYS A 3 2.71 -4.76 -20.37
CA LYS A 3 3.54 -3.83 -19.60
C LYS A 3 2.72 -3.34 -18.40
N PRO A 4 3.30 -3.29 -17.19
CA PRO A 4 2.56 -2.84 -16.01
C PRO A 4 2.11 -1.40 -16.22
N VAL A 5 0.80 -1.17 -16.09
CA VAL A 5 0.17 0.13 -16.33
C VAL A 5 0.59 1.10 -15.23
N ARG A 6 1.12 2.25 -15.63
CA ARG A 6 1.54 3.31 -14.70
C ARG A 6 0.53 4.46 -14.62
N ASN A 7 -0.25 4.68 -15.67
CA ASN A 7 -1.27 5.71 -15.76
C ASN A 7 -2.64 5.05 -15.85
N ASP A 8 -3.55 5.38 -14.93
CA ASP A 8 -4.97 4.99 -15.02
C ASP A 8 -5.85 6.20 -14.64
N PRO A 9 -6.33 6.97 -15.63
CA PRO A 9 -7.03 8.23 -15.40
C PRO A 9 -8.48 8.03 -14.92
N LYS A 10 -9.01 6.80 -15.00
CA LYS A 10 -10.37 6.49 -14.53
C LYS A 10 -10.41 6.18 -13.04
N ARG A 11 -9.25 5.94 -12.43
CA ARG A 11 -9.14 5.43 -11.07
C ARG A 11 -9.07 6.58 -10.07
N SER A 12 -10.08 6.67 -9.20
CA SER A 12 -10.08 7.58 -8.05
C SER A 12 -9.93 6.77 -6.78
N ILE A 13 -8.87 7.03 -6.02
CA ILE A 13 -8.59 6.37 -4.75
C ILE A 13 -8.92 7.34 -3.63
N ARG A 14 -9.62 6.85 -2.59
CA ARG A 14 -9.85 7.60 -1.35
C ARG A 14 -9.76 6.65 -0.18
N ALA A 15 -9.15 7.10 0.91
CA ALA A 15 -9.01 6.27 2.10
C ALA A 15 -10.39 5.99 2.76
N PRO A 16 -10.68 4.73 3.15
CA PRO A 16 -11.84 4.39 3.97
C PRO A 16 -11.90 5.23 5.24
N ARG A 17 -13.11 5.64 5.63
CA ARG A 17 -13.38 6.48 6.81
C ARG A 17 -14.21 5.70 7.84
N GLY A 18 -14.22 6.18 9.08
CA GLY A 18 -14.93 5.54 10.18
C GLY A 18 -14.15 4.41 10.85
N THR A 19 -14.83 3.64 11.70
CA THR A 19 -14.25 2.60 12.57
C THR A 19 -14.30 1.19 12.00
N GLU A 20 -14.94 1.00 10.84
CA GLU A 20 -15.01 -0.30 10.16
C GLU A 20 -13.64 -0.67 9.56
N LEU A 21 -13.22 -1.91 9.78
CA LEU A 21 -11.94 -2.43 9.30
C LEU A 21 -12.11 -3.18 7.97
N SER A 22 -11.25 -2.87 7.00
CA SER A 22 -11.08 -3.67 5.77
C SER A 22 -9.96 -4.71 5.91
N CYS A 23 -9.01 -4.46 6.80
CA CYS A 23 -7.91 -5.34 7.17
C CYS A 23 -8.19 -6.10 8.48
N LYS A 24 -7.32 -7.06 8.81
CA LYS A 24 -7.46 -7.89 10.03
C LYS A 24 -7.18 -7.14 11.33
N SER A 25 -6.49 -6.00 11.30
CA SER A 25 -6.20 -5.20 12.49
C SER A 25 -5.94 -3.74 12.13
N TRP A 26 -6.03 -2.84 13.12
CA TRP A 26 -5.69 -1.42 12.93
C TRP A 26 -4.24 -1.20 12.48
N LEU A 27 -3.31 -2.10 12.86
CA LEU A 27 -1.90 -2.03 12.45
C LEU A 27 -1.71 -2.27 10.96
N THR A 28 -2.62 -3.02 10.31
CA THR A 28 -2.59 -3.28 8.86
C THR A 28 -3.55 -2.36 8.10
N GLU A 29 -4.64 -1.92 8.74
CA GLU A 29 -5.57 -0.92 8.21
C GLU A 29 -4.92 0.47 8.09
N ALA A 30 -4.21 0.93 9.12
CA ALA A 30 -3.58 2.25 9.12
C ALA A 30 -2.63 2.47 7.93
N PRO A 31 -1.66 1.60 7.62
CA PRO A 31 -0.81 1.77 6.43
C PRO A 31 -1.61 1.66 5.13
N MET A 32 -2.67 0.85 5.07
CA MET A 32 -3.56 0.80 3.90
C MET A 32 -4.23 2.15 3.67
N ARG A 33 -4.83 2.73 4.72
CA ARG A 33 -5.49 4.05 4.64
C ARG A 33 -4.51 5.15 4.29
N MET A 34 -3.32 5.16 4.89
CA MET A 34 -2.27 6.14 4.58
C MET A 34 -1.80 6.04 3.13
N LEU A 35 -1.63 4.82 2.60
CA LEU A 35 -1.29 4.62 1.20
C LEU A 35 -2.40 5.13 0.27
N MET A 36 -3.66 4.84 0.58
CA MET A 36 -4.81 5.34 -0.18
C MET A 36 -4.94 6.86 -0.10
N ASN A 37 -4.66 7.46 1.07
CA ASN A 37 -4.69 8.89 1.28
C ASN A 37 -3.63 9.63 0.45
N ASN A 38 -2.43 9.05 0.32
CA ASN A 38 -1.39 9.60 -0.56
C ASN A 38 -1.80 9.65 -2.04
N LEU A 39 -2.87 8.95 -2.45
CA LEU A 39 -3.40 8.95 -3.81
C LEU A 39 -4.80 9.59 -3.89
N ASP A 40 -5.26 10.25 -2.82
CA ASP A 40 -6.51 10.99 -2.84
C ASP A 40 -6.37 12.18 -3.80
N PRO A 41 -7.32 12.44 -4.73
CA PRO A 41 -7.27 13.58 -5.62
C PRO A 41 -7.15 14.95 -4.93
N GLU A 42 -7.54 15.04 -3.65
CA GLU A 42 -7.39 16.26 -2.85
C GLU A 42 -5.99 16.39 -2.20
N VAL A 43 -5.16 15.35 -2.27
CA VAL A 43 -3.84 15.26 -1.62
C VAL A 43 -2.72 15.15 -2.66
N ALA A 44 -2.90 14.29 -3.66
CA ALA A 44 -1.88 13.97 -4.66
C ALA A 44 -1.87 14.98 -5.80
N GLU A 45 -0.69 15.34 -6.29
CA GLU A 45 -0.53 16.19 -7.48
C GLU A 45 -1.08 15.51 -8.75
N ARG A 46 -0.79 14.21 -8.95
CA ARG A 46 -1.17 13.42 -10.13
C ARG A 46 -1.46 11.96 -9.75
N PRO A 47 -2.61 11.68 -9.10
CA PRO A 47 -2.93 10.36 -8.56
C PRO A 47 -3.02 9.26 -9.63
N GLU A 48 -3.45 9.59 -10.85
CA GLU A 48 -3.57 8.65 -11.98
C GLU A 48 -2.23 8.00 -12.36
N ASP A 49 -1.12 8.70 -12.11
CA ASP A 49 0.26 8.25 -12.34
C ASP A 49 0.95 7.72 -11.07
N LEU A 50 0.18 7.58 -9.98
CA LEU A 50 0.65 7.25 -8.64
C LEU A 50 1.56 8.31 -8.00
N VAL A 51 1.61 9.52 -8.56
CA VAL A 51 2.51 10.61 -8.11
C VAL A 51 1.83 11.40 -6.99
N VAL A 52 2.52 11.51 -5.86
CA VAL A 52 2.02 12.22 -4.67
C VAL A 52 2.45 13.68 -4.71
N TYR A 53 3.76 13.94 -4.73
CA TYR A 53 4.34 15.27 -4.85
C TYR A 53 5.79 15.20 -5.35
N GLY A 54 6.38 16.35 -5.70
CA GLY A 54 7.80 16.45 -6.01
C GLY A 54 8.16 15.84 -7.37
N GLY A 55 7.29 16.01 -8.36
CA GLY A 55 7.52 15.64 -9.77
C GLY A 55 7.31 14.15 -10.07
N ILE A 56 8.17 13.27 -9.54
CA ILE A 56 8.11 11.81 -9.81
C ILE A 56 8.00 10.94 -8.55
N GLY A 57 7.83 11.56 -7.38
CA GLY A 57 7.64 10.88 -6.11
C GLY A 57 6.34 10.09 -6.11
N ARG A 58 6.44 8.75 -6.19
CA ARG A 58 5.29 7.86 -6.36
C ARG A 58 5.00 7.01 -5.12
N ALA A 59 3.71 6.78 -4.86
CA ALA A 59 3.25 5.92 -3.76
C ALA A 59 3.53 4.42 -4.01
N ALA A 60 3.51 3.99 -5.28
CA ALA A 60 3.81 2.62 -5.70
C ALA A 60 4.52 2.60 -7.06
N ARG A 61 5.14 1.46 -7.42
CA ARG A 61 5.91 1.34 -8.66
C ARG A 61 5.05 1.42 -9.93
N ASN A 62 3.84 0.86 -9.87
CA ASN A 62 2.82 0.77 -10.90
C ASN A 62 1.51 0.29 -10.24
N TRP A 63 0.41 0.29 -10.99
CA TRP A 63 -0.90 -0.08 -10.45
C TRP A 63 -0.96 -1.53 -9.97
N ASP A 64 -0.32 -2.47 -10.69
CA ASP A 64 -0.24 -3.88 -10.24
C ASP A 64 0.44 -4.02 -8.87
N CYS A 65 1.48 -3.22 -8.60
CA CYS A 65 2.16 -3.22 -7.31
C CYS A 65 1.28 -2.60 -6.22
N TYR A 66 0.58 -1.51 -6.53
CA TYR A 66 -0.40 -0.91 -5.62
C TYR A 66 -1.49 -1.92 -5.23
N ASP A 67 -2.10 -2.58 -6.21
CA ASP A 67 -3.16 -3.57 -5.99
C ASP A 67 -2.68 -4.73 -5.12
N ARG A 68 -1.48 -5.24 -5.40
CA ARG A 68 -0.86 -6.28 -4.58
C ARG A 68 -0.53 -5.82 -3.17
N ILE A 69 -0.14 -4.56 -2.96
CA ILE A 69 0.11 -4.02 -1.61
C ILE A 69 -1.21 -4.00 -0.84
N ILE A 70 -2.28 -3.44 -1.41
CA ILE A 70 -3.60 -3.37 -0.77
C ILE A 70 -4.13 -4.78 -0.46
N GLU A 71 -4.09 -5.70 -1.43
CA GLU A 71 -4.52 -7.08 -1.25
C GLU A 71 -3.71 -7.79 -0.15
N THR A 72 -2.40 -7.56 -0.10
CA THR A 72 -1.54 -8.16 0.91
C THR A 72 -1.83 -7.58 2.30
N LEU A 73 -2.00 -6.27 2.44
CA LEU A 73 -2.35 -5.62 3.71
C LEU A 73 -3.70 -6.12 4.26
N LYS A 74 -4.69 -6.37 3.40
CA LYS A 74 -5.99 -6.92 3.82
C LYS A 74 -5.89 -8.32 4.45
N ARG A 75 -4.98 -9.17 3.94
CA ARG A 75 -4.78 -10.54 4.44
C ARG A 75 -3.66 -10.69 5.48
N LEU A 76 -2.82 -9.67 5.66
CA LEU A 76 -1.60 -9.72 6.49
C LEU A 76 -1.95 -10.01 7.95
N GLU A 77 -1.27 -11.00 8.53
CA GLU A 77 -1.44 -11.38 9.94
C GLU A 77 -0.58 -10.51 10.87
N ASN A 78 -0.97 -10.40 12.14
CA ASN A 78 -0.24 -9.60 13.14
C ASN A 78 1.20 -10.07 13.43
N HIS A 79 1.55 -11.29 13.02
CA HIS A 79 2.88 -11.87 13.17
C HIS A 79 3.66 -11.89 11.84
N GLN A 80 3.21 -11.11 10.85
CA GLN A 80 3.80 -11.03 9.53
C GLN A 80 4.18 -9.58 9.19
N SER A 81 5.24 -9.43 8.41
CA SER A 81 5.72 -8.15 7.88
C SER A 81 5.71 -8.18 6.36
N LEU A 82 5.05 -7.19 5.75
CA LEU A 82 5.12 -6.94 4.31
C LEU A 82 6.42 -6.18 3.99
N LEU A 83 7.19 -6.70 3.04
CA LEU A 83 8.41 -6.08 2.54
C LEU A 83 8.12 -5.34 1.23
N ILE A 84 8.42 -4.03 1.19
CA ILE A 84 8.26 -3.17 0.01
C ILE A 84 9.64 -2.68 -0.44
N GLN A 85 9.99 -2.93 -1.70
CA GLN A 85 11.24 -2.47 -2.33
C GLN A 85 10.91 -1.51 -3.47
N SER A 86 11.25 -0.22 -3.32
CA SER A 86 10.94 0.85 -4.29
C SER A 86 9.52 0.74 -4.85
N GLY A 87 8.54 0.71 -3.95
CA GLY A 87 7.10 0.65 -4.29
C GLY A 87 6.60 -0.67 -4.85
N LYS A 88 7.38 -1.76 -4.79
CA LYS A 88 6.95 -3.12 -5.17
C LYS A 88 6.85 -4.01 -3.92
N PRO A 89 5.74 -4.73 -3.70
CA PRO A 89 5.67 -5.74 -2.66
C PRO A 89 6.54 -6.94 -3.06
N VAL A 90 7.61 -7.22 -2.31
CA VAL A 90 8.58 -8.27 -2.65
C VAL A 90 8.38 -9.55 -1.85
N GLY A 91 7.70 -9.50 -0.72
CA GLY A 91 7.38 -10.69 0.05
C GLY A 91 6.72 -10.38 1.39
N VAL A 92 6.24 -11.43 2.04
CA VAL A 92 5.75 -11.40 3.41
C VAL A 92 6.63 -12.33 4.23
N SER A 93 7.23 -11.81 5.29
CA SER A 93 8.02 -12.62 6.22
C SER A 93 7.29 -12.77 7.55
N LYS A 94 7.44 -13.92 8.22
CA LYS A 94 7.00 -14.05 9.61
C LYS A 94 7.97 -13.26 10.49
N LEU A 95 7.42 -12.52 11.44
CA LEU A 95 8.22 -11.82 12.43
C LEU A 95 8.99 -12.86 13.25
N MET A 96 10.31 -12.76 13.21
CA MET A 96 11.17 -13.59 14.05
C MET A 96 11.06 -13.08 15.48
N ARG A 97 10.57 -13.94 16.38
CA ARG A 97 10.68 -13.68 17.82
C ARG A 97 12.13 -13.92 18.19
N THR A 98 12.88 -12.86 18.47
CA THR A 98 14.15 -13.00 19.20
C THR A 98 13.82 -13.74 20.49
N HIS A 99 14.34 -14.96 20.67
CA HIS A 99 14.25 -15.65 21.94
C HIS A 99 14.90 -14.75 22.99
N ARG A 100 14.09 -14.19 23.91
CA ARG A 100 14.61 -13.70 25.18
C ARG A 100 14.91 -14.94 26.01
N GLY A 101 16.16 -15.41 25.94
CA GLY A 101 16.60 -16.61 26.63
C GLY A 101 18.09 -16.87 26.47
N CYS A 102 18.91 -16.04 27.12
CA CYS A 102 19.96 -16.46 28.05
C CYS A 102 20.45 -15.21 28.80
#